data_AF-A0A1F4QBA7-F1
#
_entry.id   AF-A0A1F4QBA7-F1
#
_cell.length_a   1.000
_cell.length_b   1.000
_cell.length_c   1.000
_cell.angle_alpha   90.00
_cell.angle_beta   90.00
_cell.angle_gamma   90.00
#
_symmetry.space_group_name_H-M   'P 1'
#
loop_
_entity.id
_entity.type
_entity.pdbx_description
1 polymer ?
#
loop_
_entity_poly.entity_id
_entity_poly.type
_entity_poly.pdbx_seq_one_letter_code
_entity_poly.pdbx_strand_id
1 'polypeptide(L)'
;MHVFEFRNRLIEDYRAYVTSFLRIQDPRIRERVEADLAEGLLWPEPRIGMNPAFAEGAWIDDLVAKGILHQECGRIFRIKPTRQDAGSGLKLHKHQLDALLTAQRGRNYVLTTGTGSGKSLAYIVPIVEHVLQAPRRPGIKAIIVYPMNALANSQEQELTKFLCHGYPDGKGPVTFRRYTVRRDVARLSRLFAGRPEG
;
A
#
# COMPACT_ATOMS: atom_id res chain seq x y z
N MET A 1 23.54 -1.06 30.88
CA MET A 1 22.40 -0.13 30.90
C MET A 1 21.13 -0.95 30.70
N HIS A 2 20.25 -1.03 31.70
CA HIS A 2 19.05 -1.86 31.62
C HIS A 2 17.99 -1.19 30.75
N VAL A 3 17.48 -1.90 29.74
CA VAL A 3 16.47 -1.40 28.78
C VAL A 3 15.22 -0.82 29.46
N PHE A 4 14.85 -1.36 30.63
CA PHE A 4 13.71 -0.90 31.43
C PHE A 4 13.97 0.43 32.14
N GLU A 5 15.19 0.69 32.61
CA GLU A 5 15.56 1.97 33.23
C GLU A 5 15.58 3.10 32.20
N PHE A 6 16.04 2.80 30.97
CA PHE A 6 16.01 3.76 29.87
C PHE A 6 14.56 4.10 29.49
N ARG A 7 13.69 3.09 29.38
CA ARG A 7 12.25 3.29 29.14
C ARG A 7 11.63 4.18 30.20
N ASN A 8 11.85 3.90 31.48
CA ASN A 8 11.24 4.66 32.58
C ASN A 8 11.66 6.13 32.52
N ARG A 9 12.95 6.42 32.32
CA ARG A 9 13.44 7.79 32.13
C ARG A 9 12.82 8.48 30.91
N LEU A 10 12.72 7.78 29.78
CA LEU A 10 12.11 8.34 28.57
C LEU A 10 10.63 8.70 28.78
N ILE A 11 9.88 7.86 29.51
CA ILE A 11 8.48 8.12 29.86
C ILE A 11 8.37 9.33 30.79
N GLU A 12 9.25 9.44 31.79
CA GLU A 12 9.30 10.59 32.71
C GLU A 12 9.57 11.90 31.96
N ASP A 13 10.58 11.92 31.08
CA ASP A 13 10.93 13.08 30.27
C ASP A 13 9.78 13.49 29.35
N TYR A 14 9.15 12.51 28.68
CA TYR A 14 8.01 12.75 27.81
C TYR A 14 6.79 13.26 28.57
N ARG A 15 6.50 12.70 29.75
CA ARG A 15 5.44 13.18 30.63
C ARG A 15 5.66 14.64 30.99
N ALA A 16 6.84 14.98 31.50
CA ALA A 16 7.19 16.35 31.89
C ALA A 16 7.02 17.34 30.73
N TYR A 17 7.49 16.95 29.54
CA TYR A 17 7.35 17.74 28.32
C TYR A 17 5.87 17.99 27.98
N VAL A 18 5.04 16.95 27.87
CA VAL A 18 3.63 17.10 27.47
C VAL A 18 2.86 17.92 28.51
N THR A 19 3.06 17.64 29.81
CA THR A 19 2.36 18.37 30.88
C THR A 19 2.75 19.85 30.92
N SER A 20 3.95 20.23 30.49
CA SER A 20 4.38 21.63 30.48
C SER A 20 3.52 22.54 29.57
N PHE A 21 2.86 21.96 28.55
CA PHE A 21 1.96 22.69 27.65
C PHE A 21 0.49 22.71 28.11
N LEU A 22 0.15 21.91 29.12
CA LEU A 22 -1.23 21.78 29.60
C LEU A 22 -1.53 22.79 30.71
N ARG A 23 -2.15 23.92 30.33
CA ARG A 23 -2.73 24.88 31.29
C ARG A 23 -4.25 24.72 31.34
N ILE A 24 -4.74 23.90 32.28
CA ILE A 24 -6.17 23.64 32.46
C ILE A 24 -6.68 24.43 33.66
N GLN A 25 -7.57 25.40 33.43
CA GLN A 25 -8.13 26.25 34.50
C GLN A 25 -9.26 25.56 35.27
N ASP A 26 -10.06 24.74 34.59
CA ASP A 26 -11.16 23.99 35.21
C ASP A 26 -10.63 22.83 36.07
N PRO A 27 -10.92 22.79 37.38
CA PRO A 27 -10.44 21.74 38.28
C PRO A 27 -10.91 20.33 37.89
N ARG A 28 -12.13 20.18 37.37
CA ARG A 28 -12.71 18.88 37.00
C ARG A 28 -12.01 18.31 35.76
N ILE A 29 -11.77 19.16 34.77
CA ILE A 29 -11.03 18.77 33.56
C ILE A 29 -9.59 18.44 33.92
N ARG A 30 -8.97 19.22 34.80
CA ARG A 30 -7.59 18.97 35.25
C ARG A 30 -7.48 17.61 35.95
N GLU A 31 -8.37 17.33 36.90
CA GLU A 31 -8.39 16.07 37.63
C GLU A 31 -8.58 14.88 36.69
N ARG A 32 -9.48 14.99 35.71
CA ARG A 32 -9.68 13.95 34.70
C ARG A 32 -8.44 13.72 33.84
N VAL A 33 -7.82 14.79 33.36
CA VAL A 33 -6.61 14.69 32.51
C VAL A 33 -5.44 14.11 33.29
N GLU A 34 -5.21 14.53 34.54
CA GLU A 34 -4.17 13.95 35.39
C GLU A 34 -4.40 12.47 35.67
N ALA A 35 -5.66 12.05 35.90
CA ALA A 35 -6.02 10.64 36.06
C ALA A 35 -5.72 9.82 34.79
N ASP A 36 -6.18 10.28 33.62
CA ASP A 36 -5.95 9.59 32.35
C ASP A 36 -4.44 9.51 32.00
N LEU A 37 -3.66 10.56 32.32
CA LEU A 37 -2.20 10.54 32.16
C LEU A 37 -1.51 9.60 33.14
N ALA A 38 -1.97 9.54 34.40
CA ALA A 38 -1.44 8.62 35.41
C ALA A 38 -1.72 7.15 35.05
N GLU A 39 -2.86 6.87 34.41
CA GLU A 39 -3.19 5.55 33.84
C GLU A 39 -2.36 5.19 32.60
N GLY A 40 -1.50 6.11 32.13
CA GLY A 40 -0.60 5.85 31.01
C GLY A 40 -1.26 5.95 29.64
N LEU A 41 -2.35 6.71 29.50
CA LEU A 41 -3.06 6.88 28.21
C LEU A 41 -2.14 7.27 27.05
N LEU A 42 -1.15 8.14 27.31
CA LEU A 42 -0.19 8.60 26.30
C LEU A 42 1.08 7.75 26.21
N TRP A 43 1.33 6.87 27.17
CA TRP A 43 2.49 5.97 27.21
C TRP A 43 2.05 4.58 27.67
N PRO A 44 1.17 3.91 26.90
CA PRO A 44 0.69 2.59 27.26
C PRO A 44 1.86 1.60 27.30
N GLU A 45 1.70 0.55 28.11
CA GLU A 45 2.71 -0.51 28.16
C GLU A 45 3.01 -1.05 26.75
N PRO A 46 4.29 -1.32 26.44
CA PRO A 46 4.68 -1.86 25.15
C PRO A 46 4.00 -3.21 24.96
N ARG A 47 3.02 -3.26 24.06
CA ARG A 47 2.37 -4.51 23.68
C ARG A 47 3.34 -5.29 22.81
N ILE A 48 3.87 -6.40 23.35
CA ILE A 48 4.62 -7.37 22.56
C ILE A 48 3.61 -8.16 21.72
N GLY A 49 3.35 -7.66 20.52
CA GLY A 49 2.57 -8.40 19.53
C GLY A 49 3.43 -9.50 18.91
N MET A 50 3.01 -10.76 19.01
CA MET A 50 3.44 -11.75 18.04
C MET A 50 2.83 -11.34 16.71
N ASN A 51 3.66 -10.99 15.72
CA ASN A 51 3.19 -10.77 14.35
C ASN A 51 3.34 -12.09 13.59
N PRO A 52 2.35 -13.00 13.64
CA PRO A 52 2.44 -14.23 12.88
C PRO A 52 2.63 -13.86 11.40
N ALA A 53 3.59 -14.53 10.75
CA ALA A 53 3.77 -14.36 9.32
C ALA A 53 2.44 -14.65 8.61
N PHE A 54 2.04 -13.79 7.67
CA PHE A 54 0.83 -14.03 6.88
C PHE A 54 0.97 -15.36 6.14
N ALA A 55 -0.13 -16.10 6.06
CA ALA A 55 -0.17 -17.39 5.37
C ALA A 55 0.41 -17.26 3.95
N GLU A 56 1.28 -18.20 3.59
CA GLU A 56 1.95 -18.20 2.31
C GLU A 56 0.99 -18.54 1.17
N GLY A 57 1.13 -17.85 0.05
CA GLY A 57 0.45 -18.15 -1.21
C GLY A 57 1.42 -18.77 -2.22
N ALA A 58 1.33 -18.34 -3.47
CA ALA A 58 2.15 -18.85 -4.58
C ALA A 58 3.15 -17.81 -5.09
N TRP A 59 4.22 -18.28 -5.72
CA TRP A 59 5.13 -17.41 -6.47
C TRP A 59 4.45 -16.91 -7.76
N ILE A 60 4.71 -15.66 -8.13
CA ILE A 60 4.24 -15.12 -9.42
C ILE A 60 4.73 -15.99 -10.58
N ASP A 61 6.00 -16.41 -10.55
CA ASP A 61 6.59 -17.23 -11.62
C ASP A 61 5.87 -18.59 -11.76
N ASP A 62 5.43 -19.20 -10.65
CA ASP A 62 4.64 -20.45 -10.68
C ASP A 62 3.25 -20.23 -11.29
N LEU A 63 2.61 -19.10 -10.98
CA LEU A 63 1.29 -18.75 -11.52
C LEU A 63 1.37 -18.47 -13.02
N VAL A 64 2.46 -17.84 -13.48
CA VAL A 64 2.74 -17.63 -14.90
C VAL A 64 3.01 -18.96 -15.62
N ALA A 65 3.84 -19.83 -15.05
CA ALA A 65 4.12 -21.14 -15.62
C ALA A 65 2.87 -22.02 -15.77
N LYS A 66 1.91 -21.89 -14.84
CA LYS A 66 0.60 -22.57 -14.89
C LYS A 66 -0.41 -21.91 -15.83
N GLY A 67 -0.06 -20.79 -16.48
CA GLY A 67 -0.98 -20.03 -17.33
C GLY A 67 -2.11 -19.33 -16.56
N ILE A 68 -2.01 -19.23 -15.24
CA ILE A 68 -2.97 -18.48 -14.42
C ILE A 68 -2.75 -16.98 -14.58
N LEU A 69 -1.50 -16.54 -14.71
CA LEU A 69 -1.14 -15.15 -15.01
C LEU A 69 -0.52 -15.04 -16.40
N HIS A 70 -0.72 -13.89 -17.03
CA HIS A 70 -0.05 -13.51 -18.27
C HIS A 70 1.47 -13.49 -18.10
N GLN A 71 2.23 -13.85 -19.14
CA GLN A 71 3.70 -13.97 -19.10
C GLN A 71 4.40 -12.68 -18.61
N GLU A 72 3.91 -11.51 -19.03
CA GLU A 72 4.42 -10.21 -18.56
C GLU A 72 4.31 -10.00 -17.04
N CYS A 73 3.37 -10.66 -16.34
CA CYS A 73 3.26 -10.55 -14.89
C CYS A 73 4.54 -11.02 -14.18
N GLY A 74 5.26 -12.01 -14.74
CA GLY A 74 6.54 -12.50 -14.22
C GLY A 74 7.68 -11.48 -14.28
N ARG A 75 7.58 -10.49 -15.20
CA ARG A 75 8.53 -9.36 -15.32
C ARG A 75 8.08 -8.13 -14.53
N ILE A 76 6.77 -7.90 -14.45
CA ILE A 76 6.18 -6.78 -13.73
C ILE A 76 6.34 -6.97 -12.22
N PHE A 77 5.83 -8.09 -11.69
CA PHE A 77 5.72 -8.34 -10.25
C PHE A 77 6.97 -9.03 -9.70
N ARG A 78 8.04 -8.26 -9.60
CA ARG A 78 9.33 -8.67 -9.01
C ARG A 78 9.78 -7.65 -7.98
N ILE A 79 10.59 -8.10 -7.02
CA ILE A 79 11.21 -7.22 -6.04
C ILE A 79 12.41 -6.56 -6.73
N LYS A 80 12.31 -5.26 -7.02
CA LYS A 80 13.32 -4.49 -7.76
C LYS A 80 13.99 -3.47 -6.83
N PRO A 81 15.19 -3.76 -6.29
CA PRO A 81 15.92 -2.84 -5.41
C PRO A 81 16.30 -1.54 -6.14
N THR A 82 16.64 -1.64 -7.43
CA THR A 82 17.03 -0.50 -8.26
C THR A 82 16.20 -0.44 -9.54
N ARG A 83 16.29 0.68 -10.28
CA ARG A 83 15.51 0.91 -11.51
C ARG A 83 15.90 -0.02 -12.68
N GLN A 84 17.17 -0.41 -12.71
CA GLN A 84 17.76 -1.21 -13.79
C GLN A 84 17.79 -2.71 -13.46
N ASP A 85 17.43 -3.08 -12.23
CA ASP A 85 17.40 -4.46 -11.78
C ASP A 85 16.26 -5.23 -12.47
N ALA A 86 16.57 -6.45 -12.92
CA ALA A 86 15.55 -7.41 -13.34
C ALA A 86 14.65 -7.82 -12.16
N GLY A 87 15.16 -7.75 -10.94
CA GLY A 87 14.46 -8.04 -9.69
C GLY A 87 14.37 -9.52 -9.37
N SER A 88 14.18 -9.84 -8.08
CA SER A 88 13.96 -11.20 -7.60
C SER A 88 12.48 -11.58 -7.61
N GLY A 89 12.19 -12.88 -7.58
CA GLY A 89 10.83 -13.40 -7.58
C GLY A 89 9.99 -12.82 -6.44
N LEU A 90 8.69 -12.63 -6.70
CA LEU A 90 7.73 -12.17 -5.71
C LEU A 90 6.83 -13.35 -5.31
N LYS A 91 6.74 -13.63 -4.01
CA LYS A 91 5.78 -14.59 -3.45
C LYS A 91 4.56 -13.84 -2.92
N LEU A 92 3.37 -14.22 -3.36
CA LEU A 92 2.13 -13.67 -2.83
C LEU A 92 1.80 -14.32 -1.48
N HIS A 93 1.17 -13.56 -0.60
CA HIS A 93 0.45 -14.11 0.54
C HIS A 93 -0.87 -14.75 0.09
N LYS A 94 -1.38 -15.68 0.89
CA LYS A 94 -2.62 -16.42 0.62
C LYS A 94 -3.79 -15.49 0.29
N HIS A 95 -3.98 -14.41 1.06
CA HIS A 95 -5.07 -13.46 0.83
C HIS A 95 -4.97 -12.69 -0.49
N GLN A 96 -3.75 -12.48 -1.01
CA GLN A 96 -3.54 -11.87 -2.32
C GLN A 96 -3.83 -12.87 -3.44
N LEU A 97 -3.43 -14.13 -3.27
CA LEU A 97 -3.75 -15.21 -4.20
C LEU A 97 -5.26 -15.47 -4.28
N ASP A 98 -5.94 -15.54 -3.13
CA ASP A 98 -7.39 -15.75 -3.05
C ASP A 98 -8.16 -14.60 -3.73
N ALA A 99 -7.67 -13.37 -3.60
CA ALA A 99 -8.21 -12.21 -4.30
C ALA A 99 -8.03 -12.30 -5.81
N LEU A 100 -6.83 -12.70 -6.28
CA LEU A 100 -6.57 -12.94 -7.71
C LEU A 100 -7.52 -14.00 -8.29
N LEU A 101 -7.60 -15.17 -7.66
CA LEU A 101 -8.46 -16.27 -8.14
C LEU A 101 -9.95 -15.90 -8.09
N THR A 102 -10.36 -15.08 -7.13
CA THR A 102 -11.74 -14.58 -7.03
C THR A 102 -12.05 -13.57 -8.14
N ALA A 103 -11.13 -12.65 -8.41
CA ALA A 103 -11.25 -11.66 -9.49
C ALA A 103 -11.31 -12.33 -10.88
N GLN A 104 -10.50 -13.37 -11.12
CA GLN A 104 -10.51 -14.11 -12.40
C GLN A 104 -11.83 -14.80 -12.70
N ARG A 105 -12.60 -15.14 -11.66
CA ARG A 105 -13.96 -15.67 -11.78
C ARG A 105 -15.01 -14.58 -12.03
N GLY A 106 -14.60 -13.33 -12.22
CA GLY A 106 -15.50 -12.18 -12.40
C GLY A 106 -16.29 -11.82 -11.15
N ARG A 107 -15.83 -12.23 -9.96
CA ARG A 107 -16.55 -12.00 -8.70
C ARG A 107 -16.01 -10.78 -7.96
N ASN A 108 -16.91 -10.03 -7.34
CA ASN A 108 -16.57 -8.96 -6.41
C ASN A 108 -16.09 -9.55 -5.08
N TYR A 109 -15.18 -8.86 -4.40
CA TYR A 109 -14.71 -9.26 -3.07
C TYR A 109 -14.42 -8.04 -2.19
N VAL A 110 -14.56 -8.24 -0.88
CA VAL A 110 -14.08 -7.33 0.16
C VAL A 110 -12.94 -8.04 0.88
N LEU A 111 -11.77 -7.39 0.94
CA LEU A 111 -10.59 -7.94 1.58
C LEU A 111 -10.32 -7.24 2.91
N THR A 112 -10.37 -7.99 4.00
CA THR A 112 -10.04 -7.52 5.36
C THR A 112 -8.74 -8.15 5.82
N THR A 113 -7.71 -7.33 6.05
CA THR A 113 -6.39 -7.78 6.54
C THR A 113 -5.77 -6.69 7.41
N GLY A 114 -4.78 -7.05 8.23
CA GLY A 114 -4.04 -6.08 9.05
C GLY A 114 -3.26 -5.06 8.22
N THR A 115 -2.92 -3.92 8.82
CA THR A 115 -2.03 -2.93 8.22
C THR A 115 -0.67 -3.56 7.89
N GLY A 116 -0.08 -3.20 6.76
CA GLY A 116 1.21 -3.75 6.32
C GLY A 116 1.15 -5.15 5.69
N SER A 117 -0.04 -5.77 5.56
CA SER A 117 -0.23 -7.10 4.93
C SER A 117 0.07 -7.18 3.43
N GLY A 118 0.49 -6.08 2.81
CA GLY A 118 0.61 -5.99 1.36
C GLY A 118 -0.73 -6.07 0.63
N LYS A 119 -1.86 -5.69 1.25
CA LYS A 119 -3.20 -5.69 0.62
C LYS A 119 -3.26 -5.02 -0.76
N SER A 120 -2.33 -4.12 -1.08
CA SER A 120 -2.25 -3.47 -2.40
C SER A 120 -2.09 -4.47 -3.53
N LEU A 121 -1.27 -5.51 -3.36
CA LEU A 121 -1.08 -6.54 -4.38
C LEU A 121 -2.35 -7.34 -4.66
N ALA A 122 -3.25 -7.45 -3.68
CA ALA A 122 -4.49 -8.20 -3.83
C ALA A 122 -5.44 -7.58 -4.87
N TYR A 123 -5.37 -6.25 -5.10
CA TYR A 123 -6.13 -5.60 -6.17
C TYR A 123 -5.25 -5.21 -7.37
N ILE A 124 -3.96 -4.90 -7.19
CA ILE A 124 -3.09 -4.50 -8.31
C ILE A 124 -2.83 -5.68 -9.26
N VAL A 125 -2.50 -6.87 -8.74
CA VAL A 125 -2.20 -8.05 -9.56
C VAL A 125 -3.38 -8.42 -10.47
N PRO A 126 -4.62 -8.60 -9.97
CA PRO A 126 -5.75 -8.92 -10.86
C PRO A 126 -6.10 -7.79 -11.83
N ILE A 127 -5.92 -6.51 -11.47
CA ILE A 127 -6.13 -5.39 -12.40
C ILE A 127 -5.13 -5.45 -13.55
N VAL A 128 -3.84 -5.62 -13.26
CA VAL A 128 -2.79 -5.69 -14.28
C VAL A 128 -2.99 -6.91 -15.18
N GLU A 129 -3.31 -8.07 -14.58
CA GLU A 129 -3.66 -9.27 -15.33
C GLU A 129 -4.81 -9.01 -16.31
N HIS A 130 -5.90 -8.41 -15.83
CA HIS A 130 -7.04 -8.07 -16.68
C HIS A 130 -6.65 -7.11 -17.82
N VAL A 131 -5.81 -6.11 -17.56
CA VAL A 131 -5.33 -5.17 -18.58
C VAL A 131 -4.49 -5.87 -19.65
N LEU A 132 -3.63 -6.81 -19.25
CA LEU A 132 -2.75 -7.55 -20.16
C LEU A 132 -3.53 -8.53 -21.04
N GLN A 133 -4.59 -9.14 -20.51
CA GLN A 133 -5.47 -10.06 -21.24
C GLN A 133 -6.46 -9.32 -22.15
N ALA A 134 -6.85 -8.09 -21.79
CA ALA A 134 -7.80 -7.31 -22.57
C ALA A 134 -7.22 -6.91 -23.94
N PRO A 135 -8.07 -6.82 -25.00
CA PRO A 135 -7.63 -6.30 -26.29
C PRO A 135 -6.97 -4.92 -26.16
N ARG A 136 -5.89 -4.69 -26.91
CA ARG A 136 -5.15 -3.41 -26.97
C ARG A 136 -5.96 -2.31 -27.63
N ARG A 137 -7.04 -1.91 -26.96
CA ARG A 137 -7.92 -0.79 -27.34
C ARG A 137 -7.68 0.37 -26.38
N PRO A 138 -7.52 1.61 -26.89
CA PRO A 138 -7.43 2.79 -26.04
C PRO A 138 -8.57 2.87 -25.03
N GLY A 139 -8.28 3.46 -23.86
CA GLY A 139 -9.27 3.72 -22.82
C GLY A 139 -8.90 3.14 -21.46
N ILE A 140 -9.57 3.65 -20.43
CA ILE A 140 -9.37 3.28 -19.03
C ILE A 140 -9.93 1.88 -18.79
N LYS A 141 -9.15 1.00 -18.15
CA LYS A 141 -9.56 -0.38 -17.81
C LYS A 141 -9.89 -0.58 -16.34
N ALA A 142 -9.33 0.26 -15.47
CA ALA A 142 -9.57 0.21 -14.03
C ALA A 142 -9.39 1.60 -13.42
N ILE A 143 -10.12 1.86 -12.33
CA ILE A 143 -10.00 3.07 -11.52
C ILE A 143 -9.73 2.62 -10.09
N ILE A 144 -8.69 3.19 -9.47
CA ILE A 144 -8.37 2.95 -8.06
C ILE A 144 -8.60 4.26 -7.31
N VAL A 145 -9.45 4.21 -6.30
CA VAL A 145 -9.83 5.39 -5.51
C VAL A 145 -9.13 5.33 -4.16
N TYR A 146 -8.43 6.41 -3.81
CA TYR A 146 -7.80 6.57 -2.51
C TYR A 146 -8.42 7.76 -1.77
N PRO A 147 -8.68 7.65 -0.45
CA PRO A 147 -9.31 8.72 0.32
C PRO A 147 -8.41 9.96 0.49
N MET A 148 -7.09 9.82 0.35
CA MET A 148 -6.13 10.89 0.60
C MET A 148 -5.10 11.01 -0.51
N ASN A 149 -4.73 12.25 -0.86
CA ASN A 149 -3.70 12.55 -1.86
C ASN A 149 -2.34 11.92 -1.50
N ALA A 150 -1.97 11.92 -0.21
CA ALA A 150 -0.72 11.32 0.24
C ALA A 150 -0.65 9.82 -0.07
N LEU A 151 -1.76 9.11 0.16
CA LEU A 151 -1.87 7.69 -0.18
C LEU A 151 -1.81 7.49 -1.70
N ALA A 152 -2.53 8.31 -2.48
CA ALA A 152 -2.47 8.24 -3.94
C ALA A 152 -1.03 8.45 -4.47
N ASN A 153 -0.26 9.38 -3.89
CA ASN A 153 1.13 9.62 -4.26
C ASN A 153 2.03 8.42 -3.93
N SER A 154 1.87 7.84 -2.73
CA SER A 154 2.61 6.63 -2.34
C SER A 154 2.32 5.47 -3.29
N GLN A 155 1.05 5.28 -3.67
CA GLN A 155 0.66 4.19 -4.55
C GLN A 155 1.09 4.43 -6.01
N GLU A 156 1.16 5.69 -6.47
CA GLU A 156 1.76 6.05 -7.76
C GLU A 156 3.23 5.61 -7.81
N GLN A 157 4.00 5.83 -6.74
CA GLN A 157 5.39 5.40 -6.65
C GLN A 157 5.54 3.88 -6.66
N GLU A 158 4.70 3.15 -5.93
CA GLU A 158 4.71 1.69 -5.92
C GLU A 158 4.36 1.11 -7.31
N LEU A 159 3.36 1.68 -7.99
CA LEU A 159 3.03 1.28 -9.36
C LEU A 159 4.18 1.56 -10.33
N THR A 160 4.89 2.68 -10.19
CA THR A 160 6.10 2.97 -10.99
C THR A 160 7.15 1.88 -10.81
N LYS A 161 7.37 1.41 -9.59
CA LYS A 161 8.37 0.34 -9.32
C LYS A 161 8.03 -0.94 -10.08
N PHE A 162 6.77 -1.37 -10.07
CA PHE A 162 6.37 -2.59 -10.77
C PHE A 162 6.31 -2.42 -12.28
N LEU A 163 5.64 -1.35 -12.75
CA LEU A 163 5.24 -1.17 -14.14
C LEU A 163 6.26 -0.43 -15.00
N CYS A 164 7.23 0.28 -14.42
CA CYS A 164 8.23 1.04 -15.19
C CYS A 164 9.64 0.48 -15.03
N HIS A 165 10.05 0.04 -13.83
CA HIS A 165 11.41 -0.45 -13.62
C HIS A 165 11.65 -1.79 -14.33
N GLY A 166 12.88 -2.03 -14.79
CA GLY A 166 13.25 -3.23 -15.54
C GLY A 166 12.77 -3.27 -17.00
N TYR A 167 12.16 -2.18 -17.50
CA TYR A 167 11.81 -2.01 -18.92
C TYR A 167 12.72 -0.96 -19.59
N PRO A 168 13.10 -1.15 -20.86
CA PRO A 168 13.75 -0.11 -21.67
C PRO A 168 12.92 1.18 -21.63
N ASP A 169 13.58 2.33 -21.49
CA ASP A 169 12.97 3.66 -21.40
C ASP A 169 11.97 3.87 -20.24
N GLY A 170 11.90 2.95 -19.28
CA GLY A 170 10.96 3.01 -18.15
C GLY A 170 9.49 2.86 -18.55
N LYS A 171 9.21 2.32 -19.74
CA LYS A 171 7.85 2.16 -20.28
C LYS A 171 7.45 0.69 -20.34
N GLY A 172 6.73 0.22 -19.32
CA GLY A 172 6.15 -1.11 -19.34
C GLY A 172 4.85 -1.20 -20.16
N PRO A 173 4.30 -2.41 -20.31
CA PRO A 173 3.13 -2.69 -21.16
C PRO A 173 1.82 -2.10 -20.61
N VAL A 174 1.77 -1.78 -19.32
CA VAL A 174 0.61 -1.18 -18.66
C VAL A 174 0.94 0.23 -18.22
N THR A 175 0.08 1.18 -18.57
CA THR A 175 0.22 2.58 -18.20
C THR A 175 -0.79 2.95 -17.12
N PHE A 176 -0.42 3.92 -16.29
CA PHE A 176 -1.28 4.48 -15.27
C PHE A 176 -1.05 5.98 -15.15
N ARG A 177 -2.06 6.65 -14.59
CA ARG A 177 -2.06 8.10 -14.36
C ARG A 177 -2.80 8.39 -13.07
N ARG A 178 -2.29 9.34 -12.29
CA ARG A 178 -2.95 9.84 -11.08
C ARG A 178 -3.71 11.12 -11.38
N TYR A 179 -4.91 11.22 -10.82
CA TYR A 179 -5.72 12.42 -10.82
C TYR A 179 -6.03 12.84 -9.37
N THR A 180 -5.94 14.14 -9.08
CA THR A 180 -6.28 14.73 -7.78
C THR A 180 -6.94 16.08 -8.03
N VAL A 181 -8.00 16.44 -7.30
CA VAL A 181 -8.82 17.65 -7.52
C VAL A 181 -8.00 18.95 -7.62
N ARG A 182 -6.86 19.03 -6.93
CA ARG A 182 -5.95 20.21 -7.00
C ARG A 182 -5.17 20.35 -8.32
N ARG A 183 -5.22 19.37 -9.22
CA ARG A 183 -4.50 19.36 -10.51
C ARG A 183 -5.51 19.18 -11.66
N ASP A 184 -5.87 20.30 -12.28
CA ASP A 184 -6.48 20.51 -13.61
C ASP A 184 -7.61 19.60 -14.09
N VAL A 185 -8.82 20.18 -14.14
CA VAL A 185 -9.98 19.65 -14.89
C VAL A 185 -9.65 19.48 -16.38
N ALA A 186 -8.81 20.35 -16.96
CA ALA A 186 -8.39 20.25 -18.37
C ALA A 186 -7.60 18.95 -18.69
N ARG A 187 -7.00 18.32 -17.68
CA ARG A 187 -6.22 17.09 -17.83
C ARG A 187 -7.09 15.83 -17.83
N LEU A 188 -8.26 15.87 -17.18
CA LEU A 188 -9.27 14.79 -17.24
C LEU A 188 -9.70 14.55 -18.68
N SER A 189 -9.99 15.61 -19.43
CA SER A 189 -10.43 15.50 -20.83
C SER A 189 -9.38 14.78 -21.70
N ARG A 190 -8.09 15.04 -21.49
CA ARG A 190 -7.00 14.34 -22.22
C ARG A 190 -6.84 12.87 -21.80
N LEU A 191 -7.14 12.55 -20.53
CA LEU A 191 -7.05 11.20 -19.98
C LEU A 191 -8.19 10.30 -20.49
N PHE A 192 -9.37 10.87 -20.70
CA PHE A 192 -10.51 10.20 -21.34
C PHE A 192 -10.45 10.22 -22.88
N ALA A 193 -9.76 11.18 -23.51
CA ALA A 193 -9.74 11.33 -24.97
C ALA A 193 -8.85 10.34 -25.72
N GLY A 194 -7.88 9.67 -25.08
CA GLY A 194 -7.26 8.44 -25.59
C GLY A 194 -6.80 8.40 -27.06
N ARG A 195 -6.43 9.52 -27.69
CA ARG A 195 -5.70 9.49 -28.97
C ARG A 195 -4.20 9.38 -28.64
N PRO A 196 -3.50 8.32 -29.06
CA PRO A 196 -2.05 8.36 -29.08
C PRO A 196 -1.63 9.48 -30.03
N GLU A 197 -0.80 10.41 -29.57
CA GLU A 197 -0.08 11.29 -30.48
C GLU A 197 0.93 10.43 -31.23
N GLY A 198 0.60 10.19 -32.49
CA GLY A 198 1.48 9.75 -33.57
C GLY A 198 1.26 10.70 -34.73
#